data_AF-A0A958ICN7-F1
#
_entry.id   AF-A0A958ICN7-F1
#
_cell.length_a   1.000
_cell.length_b   1.000
_cell.length_c   1.000
_cell.angle_alpha   90.00
_cell.angle_beta   90.00
_cell.angle_gamma   90.00
#
_symmetry.space_group_name_H-M   'P 1'
#
loop_
_entity.id
_entity.type
_entity.pdbx_description
1 polymer ?
#
loop_
_entity_poly.entity_id
_entity_poly.type
_entity_poly.pdbx_seq_one_letter_code
_entity_poly.pdbx_strand_id
1 'polypeptide(L)'
;MPASYQFIGDSLQHALHGIYCIGRNYAAHARELNNPVPGEPVVFTKPLTTIVHNGGKIILPPQSRDVHYETEIVVLIGKSGKNIAREEAPAYIAGYGIGLDITARDIQSRAKEKAHPWAVAKGFDTFAPISDFVPAHIFDPGKPMRFSMSLNGERRQEGDSSDMLFPIPDLIAYLSSIFTLHPGDVIFTGTP
;
A
#
# COMPACT_ATOMS: atom_id res chain seq x y z
N MET A 1 -6.91 -20.52 0.49
CA MET A 1 -6.71 -20.18 1.91
C MET A 1 -7.10 -18.72 2.08
N PRO A 2 -7.62 -18.29 3.24
CA PRO A 2 -7.86 -16.87 3.50
C PRO A 2 -6.56 -16.09 3.32
N ALA A 3 -6.66 -14.82 2.90
CA ALA A 3 -5.48 -13.97 2.78
C ALA A 3 -4.79 -13.85 4.14
N SER A 4 -3.47 -14.00 4.17
CA SER A 4 -2.68 -14.11 5.40
C SER A 4 -1.44 -13.24 5.37
N TYR A 5 -0.78 -13.07 6.51
CA TYR A 5 0.56 -12.50 6.57
C TYR A 5 1.43 -13.33 7.51
N GLN A 6 2.74 -13.19 7.37
CA GLN A 6 3.74 -13.78 8.28
C GLN A 6 4.90 -12.80 8.46
N PHE A 7 5.65 -12.98 9.54
CA PHE A 7 6.90 -12.24 9.77
C PHE A 7 8.09 -13.00 9.18
N ILE A 8 9.10 -12.29 8.70
CA ILE A 8 10.35 -12.90 8.23
C ILE A 8 10.99 -13.71 9.36
N GLY A 9 11.26 -14.98 9.09
CA GLY A 9 11.83 -15.92 10.07
C GLY A 9 10.80 -16.60 10.98
N ASP A 10 9.51 -16.30 10.80
CA ASP A 10 8.39 -17.00 11.43
C ASP A 10 7.62 -17.80 10.37
N SER A 11 7.17 -18.99 10.72
CA SER A 11 6.32 -19.84 9.87
C SER A 11 4.83 -19.74 10.23
N LEU A 12 4.50 -19.01 11.30
CA LEU A 12 3.13 -18.79 11.71
C LEU A 12 2.41 -17.83 10.76
N GLN A 13 1.30 -18.31 10.20
CA GLN A 13 0.42 -17.49 9.38
C GLN A 13 -0.68 -16.86 10.24
N HIS A 14 -0.87 -15.56 10.06
CA HIS A 14 -1.93 -14.77 10.66
C HIS A 14 -2.91 -14.32 9.57
N ALA A 15 -4.16 -14.06 9.93
CA ALA A 15 -5.15 -13.59 8.96
C ALA A 15 -4.96 -12.09 8.66
N LEU A 16 -5.06 -11.72 7.37
CA LEU A 16 -5.27 -10.33 6.98
C LEU A 16 -6.73 -9.94 7.22
N HIS A 17 -6.96 -8.67 7.56
CA HIS A 17 -8.28 -8.14 7.86
C HIS A 17 -8.79 -7.20 6.75
N GLY A 18 -7.96 -6.25 6.30
CA GLY A 18 -8.33 -5.25 5.31
C GLY A 18 -7.13 -4.63 4.61
N ILE A 19 -7.36 -3.98 3.47
CA ILE A 19 -6.33 -3.33 2.66
C ILE A 19 -6.77 -1.89 2.38
N TYR A 20 -5.98 -0.93 2.87
CA TYR A 20 -6.13 0.49 2.57
C TYR A 20 -4.93 0.94 1.74
N CYS A 21 -5.16 1.84 0.79
CA CYS A 21 -4.13 2.32 -0.12
C CYS A 21 -4.22 3.83 -0.26
N ILE A 22 -3.07 4.49 -0.36
CA ILE A 22 -2.97 5.95 -0.47
C ILE A 22 -2.45 6.33 -1.85
N GLY A 23 -3.33 6.93 -2.66
CA GLY A 23 -2.96 7.49 -3.94
C GLY A 23 -2.22 8.82 -3.79
N ARG A 24 -1.24 9.07 -4.67
CA ARG A 24 -0.56 10.37 -4.81
C ARG A 24 0.16 10.83 -3.52
N ASN A 25 0.79 9.90 -2.79
CA ASN A 25 1.52 10.24 -1.58
C ASN A 25 2.97 10.70 -1.82
N TYR A 26 3.44 10.75 -3.07
CA TYR A 26 4.76 11.24 -3.43
C TYR A 26 4.65 12.38 -4.44
N ALA A 27 5.40 13.46 -4.21
CA ALA A 27 5.29 14.67 -5.02
C ALA A 27 5.74 14.46 -6.47
N ALA A 28 6.75 13.61 -6.71
CA ALA A 28 7.25 13.28 -8.04
C ALA A 28 6.18 12.53 -8.84
N HIS A 29 5.62 11.46 -8.28
CA HIS A 29 4.52 10.72 -8.87
C HIS A 29 3.25 11.57 -9.12
N ALA A 30 2.88 12.45 -8.18
CA ALA A 30 1.74 13.36 -8.37
C ALA A 30 1.91 14.26 -9.60
N ARG A 31 3.14 14.78 -9.81
CA ARG A 31 3.50 15.61 -10.96
C ARG A 31 3.58 14.81 -12.27
N GLU A 32 4.15 13.60 -12.25
CA GLU A 32 4.24 12.72 -13.43
C GLU A 32 2.86 12.49 -14.07
N LEU A 33 1.84 12.29 -13.24
CA LEU A 33 0.47 12.06 -13.68
C LEU A 33 -0.35 13.35 -13.85
N ASN A 34 0.31 14.52 -13.91
CA ASN A 34 -0.28 15.85 -14.06
C ASN A 34 -1.45 16.14 -13.10
N ASN A 35 -1.35 15.64 -11.86
CA ASN A 35 -2.38 15.83 -10.85
C ASN A 35 -1.99 16.95 -9.87
N PRO A 36 -2.95 17.72 -9.35
CA PRO A 36 -2.67 18.61 -8.23
C PRO A 36 -2.22 17.81 -7.00
N VAL A 37 -1.28 18.36 -6.24
CA VAL A 37 -0.92 17.84 -4.92
C VAL A 37 -2.18 17.88 -4.05
N PRO A 38 -2.64 16.75 -3.53
CA PRO A 38 -3.88 16.71 -2.78
C PRO A 38 -3.71 17.38 -1.41
N GLY A 39 -4.76 18.05 -0.91
CA GLY A 39 -4.77 18.63 0.44
C GLY A 39 -5.02 17.61 1.55
N GLU A 40 -5.48 16.41 1.20
CA GLU A 40 -5.76 15.28 2.09
C GLU A 40 -5.42 13.95 1.41
N PRO A 41 -5.15 12.86 2.16
CA PRO A 41 -4.84 11.57 1.56
C PRO A 41 -5.96 11.03 0.66
N VAL A 42 -5.62 10.64 -0.58
CA VAL A 42 -6.58 10.00 -1.50
C VAL A 42 -6.67 8.51 -1.16
N VAL A 43 -7.73 8.12 -0.47
CA VAL A 43 -7.89 6.74 0.02
C VAL A 43 -8.71 5.89 -0.95
N PHE A 44 -8.25 4.66 -1.17
CA PHE A 44 -9.04 3.58 -1.76
C PHE A 44 -8.70 2.26 -1.07
N THR A 45 -9.46 1.21 -1.37
CA THR A 45 -9.28 -0.12 -0.81
C THR A 45 -9.13 -1.17 -1.90
N LYS A 46 -8.53 -2.31 -1.55
CA LYS A 46 -8.51 -3.50 -2.41
C LYS A 46 -9.20 -4.68 -1.70
N PRO A 47 -9.91 -5.55 -2.43
CA PRO A 47 -10.39 -6.82 -1.87
C PRO A 47 -9.22 -7.70 -1.39
N LEU A 48 -9.42 -8.50 -0.35
CA LEU A 48 -8.42 -9.47 0.10
C LEU A 48 -8.06 -10.52 -0.96
N THR A 49 -8.92 -10.76 -1.97
CA THR A 49 -8.63 -11.66 -3.10
C THR A 49 -7.51 -11.15 -4.02
N THR A 50 -7.14 -9.88 -3.90
CA THR A 50 -6.02 -9.29 -4.66
C THR A 50 -4.65 -9.70 -4.14
N ILE A 51 -4.57 -10.23 -2.91
CA ILE A 51 -3.32 -10.59 -2.25
C ILE A 51 -2.62 -11.72 -2.98
N VAL A 52 -1.32 -11.52 -3.22
CA VAL A 52 -0.38 -12.55 -3.66
C VAL A 52 0.87 -12.48 -2.80
N HIS A 53 1.34 -13.63 -2.34
CA HIS A 53 2.57 -13.74 -1.54
C HIS A 53 3.79 -14.04 -2.41
N ASN A 54 4.95 -14.00 -1.77
CA ASN A 54 6.23 -14.29 -2.41
C ASN A 54 6.19 -15.62 -3.20
N GLY A 55 6.76 -15.61 -4.41
CA GLY A 55 6.71 -16.73 -5.36
C GLY A 55 5.40 -16.86 -6.16
N GLY A 56 4.36 -16.09 -5.83
CA GLY A 56 3.15 -16.01 -6.63
C GLY A 56 3.32 -15.18 -7.91
N LYS A 57 2.28 -15.16 -8.74
CA LYS A 57 2.30 -14.50 -10.05
C LYS A 57 1.23 -13.42 -10.14
N ILE A 58 1.59 -12.28 -10.74
CA ILE A 58 0.62 -11.27 -11.17
C ILE A 58 0.01 -11.75 -12.49
N ILE A 59 -1.32 -11.80 -12.57
CA ILE A 59 -2.06 -12.20 -13.77
C ILE A 59 -2.60 -10.94 -14.44
N LEU A 60 -2.17 -10.69 -15.68
CA LEU A 60 -2.67 -9.57 -16.46
C LEU A 60 -4.11 -9.85 -16.90
N PRO A 61 -5.09 -9.02 -16.51
CA PRO A 61 -6.48 -9.28 -16.82
C PRO A 61 -6.77 -8.98 -18.30
N PRO A 62 -7.57 -9.79 -19.01
CA PRO A 62 -7.91 -9.54 -20.42
C PRO A 62 -8.72 -8.25 -20.63
N GLN A 63 -9.28 -7.67 -19.56
CA GLN A 63 -10.03 -6.41 -19.56
C GLN A 63 -9.12 -5.17 -19.69
N SER A 64 -7.81 -5.31 -19.47
CA SER A 64 -6.84 -4.21 -19.54
C SER A 64 -5.76 -4.50 -20.59
N ARG A 65 -5.30 -3.44 -21.24
CA ARG A 65 -4.13 -3.48 -22.14
C ARG A 65 -2.93 -2.72 -21.59
N ASP A 66 -3.08 -2.16 -20.40
CA ASP A 66 -2.10 -1.26 -19.81
C ASP A 66 -2.10 -1.45 -18.30
N VAL A 67 -1.14 -2.24 -17.82
CA VAL A 67 -1.02 -2.62 -16.41
C VAL A 67 0.31 -2.11 -15.88
N HIS A 68 0.23 -1.28 -14.84
CA HIS A 68 1.38 -0.67 -14.20
C HIS A 68 1.67 -1.34 -12.86
N TYR A 69 2.94 -1.37 -12.51
CA TYR A 69 3.41 -1.60 -11.14
C TYR A 69 3.54 -0.27 -10.41
N GLU A 70 3.30 -0.29 -9.10
CA GLU A 70 3.50 0.83 -8.20
C GLU A 70 4.10 0.25 -6.92
N THR A 71 5.41 0.38 -6.73
CA THR A 71 6.11 -0.15 -5.54
C THR A 71 5.83 0.73 -4.33
N GLU A 72 5.44 0.12 -3.21
CA GLU A 72 5.05 0.86 -2.01
C GLU A 72 5.55 0.19 -0.73
N ILE A 73 5.79 1.00 0.31
CA ILE A 73 5.91 0.49 1.67
C ILE A 73 4.52 0.08 2.15
N VAL A 74 4.43 -1.10 2.76
CA VAL A 74 3.19 -1.62 3.35
C VAL A 74 3.33 -1.67 4.86
N VAL A 75 2.43 -1.00 5.57
CA VAL A 75 2.37 -0.97 7.04
C VAL A 75 1.35 -2.00 7.51
N LEU A 76 1.75 -2.89 8.44
CA LEU A 76 0.86 -3.84 9.09
C LEU A 76 0.39 -3.29 10.43
N ILE A 77 -0.93 -3.24 10.65
CA ILE A 77 -1.53 -2.83 11.92
C ILE A 77 -1.58 -4.03 12.88
N GLY A 78 -1.13 -3.83 14.11
CA GLY A 78 -1.08 -4.84 15.18
C GLY A 78 -2.09 -4.63 16.31
N LYS A 79 -2.70 -3.46 16.39
CA LYS A 79 -3.64 -3.09 17.46
C LYS A 79 -4.88 -2.43 16.87
N SER A 80 -6.05 -2.72 17.43
CA SER A 80 -7.27 -2.04 16.99
C SER A 80 -7.32 -0.62 17.55
N GLY A 81 -7.78 0.34 16.73
CA GLY A 81 -7.92 1.73 17.15
C GLY A 81 -8.80 2.56 16.21
N LYS A 82 -9.40 3.60 16.78
CA LYS A 82 -10.25 4.59 16.10
C LYS A 82 -9.84 5.97 16.62
N ASN A 83 -9.77 6.97 15.74
CA ASN A 83 -9.31 8.33 16.07
C ASN A 83 -7.94 8.33 16.80
N ILE A 84 -7.00 7.55 16.27
CA ILE A 84 -5.65 7.41 16.83
C ILE A 84 -4.92 8.75 16.65
N ALA A 85 -4.36 9.29 17.74
CA ALA A 85 -3.52 10.48 17.66
C ALA A 85 -2.23 10.17 16.88
N ARG A 86 -1.73 11.15 16.11
CA ARG A 86 -0.52 10.98 15.28
C ARG A 86 0.65 10.44 16.09
N GLU A 87 0.84 10.94 17.30
CA GLU A 87 1.96 10.62 18.19
C GLU A 87 1.87 9.18 18.71
N GLU A 88 0.65 8.62 18.76
CA GLU A 88 0.41 7.24 19.22
C GLU A 88 0.52 6.23 18.07
N ALA A 89 0.43 6.66 16.82
CA ALA A 89 0.41 5.79 15.64
C ALA A 89 1.53 4.74 15.61
N PRO A 90 2.80 5.03 16.00
CA PRO A 90 3.85 4.01 16.03
C PRO A 90 3.52 2.79 16.88
N ALA A 91 2.77 2.95 17.97
CA ALA A 91 2.39 1.85 18.88
C ALA A 91 1.33 0.91 18.28
N TYR A 92 0.71 1.28 17.15
CA TYR A 92 -0.27 0.46 16.44
C TYR A 92 0.36 -0.36 15.30
N ILE A 93 1.63 -0.13 14.98
CA ILE A 93 2.32 -0.79 13.86
C ILE A 93 2.96 -2.09 14.35
N ALA A 94 2.58 -3.22 13.74
CA ALA A 94 3.20 -4.52 14.01
C ALA A 94 4.48 -4.73 13.19
N GLY A 95 4.50 -4.22 11.95
CA GLY A 95 5.63 -4.40 11.05
C GLY A 95 5.47 -3.67 9.73
N TYR A 96 6.52 -3.77 8.93
CA TYR A 96 6.62 -3.18 7.60
C TYR A 96 6.98 -4.23 6.57
N GLY A 97 6.42 -4.10 5.38
CA GLY A 97 6.74 -4.92 4.22
C GLY A 97 6.88 -4.06 2.97
N ILE A 98 7.12 -4.71 1.85
CA ILE A 98 7.05 -4.10 0.52
C ILE A 98 5.88 -4.72 -0.24
N GLY A 99 5.17 -3.90 -1.01
CA GLY A 99 4.06 -4.33 -1.84
C GLY A 99 4.09 -3.69 -3.21
N LEU A 100 3.28 -4.24 -4.11
CA LEU A 100 3.00 -3.65 -5.41
C LEU A 100 1.52 -3.32 -5.50
N ASP A 101 1.20 -2.05 -5.67
CA ASP A 101 -0.14 -1.62 -6.06
C ASP A 101 -0.31 -1.73 -7.58
N ILE A 102 -0.62 -2.94 -8.03
CA ILE A 102 -0.85 -3.16 -9.45
C ILE A 102 -2.12 -2.45 -9.89
N THR A 103 -2.02 -1.77 -11.03
CA THR A 103 -3.08 -0.91 -11.53
C THR A 103 -3.32 -1.16 -13.00
N ALA A 104 -4.57 -1.48 -13.37
CA ALA A 104 -5.01 -1.40 -14.75
C ALA A 104 -5.19 0.08 -15.12
N ARG A 105 -4.13 0.70 -15.65
CA ARG A 105 -4.02 2.14 -15.80
C ARG A 105 -5.05 2.69 -16.75
N ASP A 106 -5.28 2.02 -17.87
CA ASP A 106 -6.29 2.40 -18.85
C ASP A 106 -7.71 2.44 -18.23
N ILE A 107 -8.05 1.46 -17.38
CA ILE A 107 -9.32 1.42 -16.65
C ILE A 107 -9.37 2.56 -15.62
N GLN A 108 -8.28 2.81 -14.89
CA GLN A 108 -8.22 3.89 -13.91
C GLN A 108 -8.41 5.27 -14.56
N SER A 109 -7.78 5.52 -15.71
CA SER A 109 -7.91 6.77 -16.45
C SER A 109 -9.35 7.00 -16.89
N ARG A 110 -10.01 5.99 -17.48
CA ARG A 110 -11.45 6.06 -17.83
C ARG A 110 -12.35 6.29 -16.62
N ALA A 111 -12.00 5.72 -15.45
CA ALA A 111 -12.75 5.96 -14.22
C ALA A 111 -12.59 7.41 -13.73
N LYS A 112 -11.37 7.95 -13.77
CA LYS A 112 -11.09 9.35 -13.38
C LYS A 112 -11.82 10.35 -14.27
N GLU A 113 -11.81 10.16 -15.59
CA GLU A 113 -12.53 11.02 -16.55
C GLU A 113 -14.03 11.12 -16.26
N LYS A 114 -14.62 10.06 -15.71
CA LYS A 114 -16.05 9.97 -15.39
C LYS A 114 -16.35 10.16 -13.90
N ALA A 115 -15.35 10.49 -13.08
CA ALA A 115 -15.45 10.53 -11.62
C ALA A 115 -16.04 9.23 -11.00
N HIS A 116 -15.75 8.08 -11.61
CA HIS A 116 -16.17 6.78 -11.10
C HIS A 116 -15.19 6.22 -10.06
N PRO A 117 -15.64 5.33 -9.16
CA PRO A 117 -14.77 4.62 -8.22
C PRO A 117 -13.66 3.81 -8.90
N TRP A 118 -12.51 3.69 -8.23
CA TRP A 118 -11.33 2.99 -8.78
C TRP A 118 -11.29 1.49 -8.49
N ALA A 119 -12.29 0.95 -7.79
CA ALA A 119 -12.30 -0.44 -7.35
C ALA A 119 -12.02 -1.43 -8.49
N VAL A 120 -12.57 -1.20 -9.69
CA VAL A 120 -12.32 -2.07 -10.85
C VAL A 120 -10.87 -2.00 -11.32
N ALA A 121 -10.26 -0.82 -11.35
CA ALA A 121 -8.88 -0.66 -11.84
C ALA A 121 -7.83 -1.17 -10.85
N LYS A 122 -8.14 -1.14 -9.55
CA LYS A 122 -7.23 -1.47 -8.44
C LYS A 122 -7.48 -2.87 -7.86
N GLY A 123 -8.64 -3.48 -8.14
CA GLY A 123 -9.17 -4.64 -7.40
C GLY A 123 -9.19 -5.97 -8.14
N PHE A 124 -8.50 -6.11 -9.27
CA PHE A 124 -8.34 -7.41 -9.92
C PHE A 124 -7.59 -8.39 -9.02
N ASP A 125 -7.90 -9.68 -9.11
CA ASP A 125 -7.13 -10.70 -8.41
C ASP A 125 -5.63 -10.55 -8.75
N THR A 126 -4.77 -10.84 -7.77
CA THR A 126 -3.31 -10.66 -7.85
C THR A 126 -2.77 -9.22 -7.91
N PHE A 127 -3.62 -8.19 -7.74
CA PHE A 127 -3.19 -6.78 -7.83
C PHE A 127 -2.66 -6.16 -6.52
N ALA A 128 -2.50 -6.95 -5.47
CA ALA A 128 -1.80 -6.55 -4.25
C ALA A 128 -0.75 -7.58 -3.82
N PRO A 129 0.31 -7.83 -4.61
CA PRO A 129 1.45 -8.59 -4.12
C PRO A 129 2.05 -7.93 -2.88
N ILE A 130 2.29 -8.71 -1.83
CA ILE A 130 2.96 -8.25 -0.61
C ILE A 130 4.07 -9.23 -0.20
N SER A 131 5.13 -8.69 0.39
CA SER A 131 6.17 -9.48 1.04
C SER A 131 5.72 -10.02 2.39
N ASP A 132 6.57 -10.86 2.98
CA ASP A 132 6.55 -11.09 4.42
C ASP A 132 6.93 -9.79 5.15
N PHE A 133 6.51 -9.68 6.41
CA PHE A 133 6.70 -8.46 7.20
C PHE A 133 7.96 -8.54 8.07
N VAL A 134 8.64 -7.42 8.21
CA VAL A 134 9.70 -7.21 9.20
C VAL A 134 9.06 -6.57 10.44
N PRO A 135 9.25 -7.13 11.65
CA PRO A 135 8.73 -6.55 12.89
C PRO A 135 9.11 -5.08 13.07
N ALA A 136 8.16 -4.26 13.54
CA ALA A 136 8.33 -2.80 13.60
C ALA A 136 9.52 -2.37 14.48
N HIS A 137 9.81 -3.11 15.55
CA HIS A 137 10.91 -2.81 16.48
C HIS A 137 12.31 -2.94 15.86
N ILE A 138 12.44 -3.53 14.67
CA ILE A 138 13.70 -3.60 13.92
C ILE A 138 14.03 -2.26 13.26
N PHE A 139 13.01 -1.46 12.95
CA PHE A 139 13.19 -0.16 12.31
C PHE A 139 13.38 0.95 13.34
N ASP A 140 14.29 1.87 13.03
CA ASP A 140 14.45 3.12 13.77
C ASP A 140 13.38 4.12 13.30
N PRO A 141 12.43 4.53 14.15
CA PRO A 141 11.37 5.46 13.75
C PRO A 141 11.89 6.85 13.36
N GLY A 142 13.13 7.20 13.72
CA GLY A 142 13.79 8.44 13.32
C GLY A 142 14.50 8.37 11.97
N LYS A 143 14.50 7.21 11.30
CA LYS A 143 15.21 7.04 10.02
C LYS A 143 14.25 6.76 8.87
N PRO A 144 14.52 7.34 7.69
CA PRO A 144 13.78 6.99 6.49
C PRO A 144 14.00 5.55 6.07
N MET A 145 13.00 4.98 5.42
CA MET A 145 13.05 3.69 4.75
C MET A 145 13.24 3.90 3.25
N ARG A 146 14.28 3.26 2.71
CA ARG A 146 14.52 3.22 1.26
C ARG A 146 14.03 1.92 0.68
N PHE A 147 13.45 2.00 -0.52
CA PHE A 147 12.95 0.86 -1.24
C PHE A 147 13.17 1.05 -2.74
N SER A 148 13.15 -0.06 -3.48
CA SER A 148 13.29 -0.03 -4.92
C SER A 148 12.64 -1.25 -5.53
N MET A 149 12.39 -1.17 -6.84
CA MET A 149 11.94 -2.31 -7.62
C MET A 149 12.69 -2.36 -8.94
N SER A 150 13.09 -3.58 -9.30
CA SER A 150 13.74 -3.89 -10.56
C SER A 150 12.87 -4.80 -11.41
N LEU A 151 12.74 -4.47 -12.69
CA LEU A 151 12.07 -5.30 -13.69
C LEU A 151 13.14 -5.84 -14.64
N ASN A 152 13.23 -7.16 -14.77
CA ASN A 152 14.21 -7.84 -15.64
C ASN A 152 15.66 -7.41 -15.35
N GLY A 153 16.00 -7.19 -14.09
CA GLY A 153 17.34 -6.77 -13.65
C GLY A 153 17.60 -5.27 -13.74
N GLU A 154 16.71 -4.49 -14.34
CA GLU A 154 16.84 -3.03 -14.44
C GLU A 154 16.00 -2.34 -13.35
N ARG A 155 16.62 -1.42 -12.61
CA ARG A 155 15.90 -0.62 -11.61
C ARG A 155 14.88 0.28 -12.32
N ARG A 156 13.62 0.19 -11.91
CA ARG A 156 12.50 0.96 -12.47
C ARG A 156 11.92 1.97 -11.50
N GLN A 157 11.90 1.64 -10.22
CA GLN A 157 11.47 2.56 -9.16
C GLN A 157 12.47 2.55 -8.02
N GLU A 158 12.65 3.71 -7.40
CA GLU A 158 13.40 3.92 -6.18
C GLU A 158 12.66 4.99 -5.38
N GLY A 159 12.52 4.77 -4.08
CA GLY A 159 11.80 5.66 -3.20
C GLY A 159 12.44 5.72 -1.82
N ASP A 160 12.21 6.84 -1.16
CA ASP A 160 12.59 7.09 0.22
C ASP A 160 11.34 7.58 0.98
N SER A 161 11.06 7.01 2.15
CA SER A 161 9.87 7.40 2.93
C SER A 161 9.90 8.85 3.39
N SER A 162 11.05 9.55 3.36
CA SER A 162 11.10 10.99 3.64
C SER A 162 10.41 11.85 2.59
N ASP A 163 10.20 11.29 1.38
CA ASP A 163 9.56 12.02 0.27
C ASP A 163 8.03 11.90 0.28
N MET A 164 7.46 11.20 1.27
CA MET A 164 6.02 11.11 1.46
C MET A 164 5.43 12.49 1.80
N LEU A 165 4.40 12.89 1.07
CA LEU A 165 3.59 14.07 1.35
C LEU A 165 2.86 13.95 2.69
N PHE A 166 2.35 12.75 2.96
CA PHE A 166 1.72 12.37 4.23
C PHE A 166 2.52 11.20 4.84
N PRO A 167 3.36 11.47 5.86
CA PRO A 167 4.08 10.45 6.62
C PRO A 167 3.18 9.37 7.20
N ILE A 168 3.72 8.16 7.43
CA ILE A 168 2.98 7.01 7.98
C ILE A 168 2.15 7.32 9.23
N PRO A 169 2.65 8.07 10.24
CA PRO A 169 1.82 8.45 11.39
C PRO A 169 0.57 9.26 11.02
N ASP A 170 0.66 10.13 10.00
CA ASP A 170 -0.47 10.90 9.50
C ASP A 170 -1.48 10.02 8.77
N LEU A 171 -1.01 9.07 7.99
CA LEU A 171 -1.87 8.11 7.31
C LEU A 171 -2.69 7.30 8.30
N ILE A 172 -2.07 6.80 9.38
CA ILE A 172 -2.75 6.04 10.43
C ILE A 172 -3.76 6.91 11.17
N ALA A 173 -3.38 8.13 11.56
CA ALA A 173 -4.30 9.07 12.22
C ALA A 173 -5.50 9.39 11.31
N TYR A 174 -5.24 9.73 10.05
CA TYR A 174 -6.27 10.04 9.07
C TYR A 174 -7.20 8.85 8.80
N LEU A 175 -6.65 7.69 8.45
CA LEU A 175 -7.44 6.48 8.19
C LEU A 175 -8.26 6.08 9.41
N SER A 176 -7.68 6.13 10.61
CA SER A 176 -8.39 5.77 11.84
C SER A 176 -9.50 6.78 12.21
N SER A 177 -9.44 8.01 11.71
CA SER A 177 -10.55 8.98 11.85
C SER A 177 -11.77 8.57 11.01
N ILE A 178 -11.57 7.82 9.92
CA ILE A 178 -12.62 7.37 8.98
C ILE A 178 -13.04 5.93 9.24
N PHE A 179 -12.09 5.00 9.29
CA PHE A 179 -12.28 3.56 9.52
C PHE A 179 -11.78 3.18 10.92
N THR A 180 -12.34 2.14 11.53
CA THR A 180 -11.65 1.51 12.67
C THR A 180 -10.54 0.64 12.09
N LEU A 181 -9.31 0.82 12.54
CA LEU A 181 -8.21 -0.05 12.17
C LEU A 181 -8.23 -1.29 13.08
N HIS A 182 -7.91 -2.44 12.51
CA HIS A 182 -7.88 -3.74 13.19
C HIS A 182 -6.53 -4.42 12.99
N PRO A 183 -6.10 -5.30 13.92
CA PRO A 183 -4.95 -6.16 13.70
C PRO A 183 -5.11 -6.95 12.39
N GLY A 184 -4.07 -6.95 11.57
CA GLY A 184 -4.09 -7.57 10.24
C GLY A 184 -4.59 -6.64 9.12
N ASP A 185 -4.99 -5.41 9.41
CA ASP A 185 -5.14 -4.39 8.36
C ASP A 185 -3.76 -4.01 7.82
N VAL A 186 -3.67 -3.83 6.51
CA VAL A 186 -2.46 -3.34 5.83
C VAL A 186 -2.71 -2.02 5.12
N ILE A 187 -1.72 -1.13 5.17
CA ILE A 187 -1.76 0.20 4.55
C ILE A 187 -0.64 0.30 3.52
N PHE A 188 -1.04 0.38 2.25
CA PHE A 188 -0.21 0.74 1.10
C PHE A 188 -0.04 2.27 1.09
N THR A 189 1.21 2.73 1.22
CA THR A 189 1.54 4.12 1.59
C THR A 189 1.74 5.06 0.40
N GLY A 190 1.54 4.59 -0.83
CA GLY A 190 1.78 5.32 -2.07
C GLY A 190 3.12 4.97 -2.71
N THR A 191 3.22 5.28 -4.00
CA THR A 191 4.39 4.97 -4.85
C THR A 191 5.16 6.25 -5.23
N PRO A 192 6.51 6.19 -5.34
CA PRO A 192 7.38 7.33 -5.65
C PRO A 192 7.32 7.79 -7.11
#